data_AF-A0A349BR52-F1
#
_entry.id   AF-A0A349BR52-F1
#
_cell.length_a   1.000
_cell.length_b   1.000
_cell.length_c   1.000
_cell.angle_alpha   90.00
_cell.angle_beta   90.00
_cell.angle_gamma   90.00
#
_symmetry.space_group_name_H-M   'P 1'
#
loop_
_entity.id
_entity.type
_entity.pdbx_description
1 polymer ?
#
loop_
_entity_poly.entity_id
_entity_poly.type
_entity_poly.pdbx_seq_one_letter_code
_entity_poly.pdbx_strand_id
1 'polypeptide(L)' 'MLKAIIFDFDGVITDSEPVHLKMFQKVLKEMGISLNEKEYYEKYLGMDD' A
#
# COMPACT_ATOMS: atom_id res chain seq x y z
N MET A 1 29.10 5.76 -18.37
CA MET A 1 29.10 5.27 -16.97
C MET A 1 27.87 5.81 -16.27
N LEU A 2 27.11 4.94 -15.61
CA LEU A 2 26.03 5.34 -14.69
C LEU A 2 26.66 6.08 -13.50
N LYS A 3 26.10 7.23 -13.12
CA LYS A 3 26.68 8.08 -12.06
C LYS A 3 25.88 8.06 -10.76
N ALA A 4 24.58 7.79 -10.82
CA ALA A 4 23.72 7.67 -9.66
C ALA A 4 22.47 6.85 -10.01
N ILE A 5 21.83 6.30 -8.97
CA ILE A 5 20.49 5.70 -9.01
C ILE A 5 19.72 6.29 -7.82
N ILE A 6 18.49 6.71 -8.06
CA ILE A 6 17.57 7.16 -7.01
C ILE A 6 16.55 6.05 -6.84
N PHE A 7 16.37 5.61 -5.60
CA PHE A 7 15.38 4.61 -5.23
C PHE A 7 14.27 5.29 -4.44
N ASP A 8 13.05 4.90 -4.75
CA ASP A 8 11.94 5.09 -3.82
C ASP A 8 12.14 4.18 -2.60
N PHE A 9 11.44 4.47 -1.51
CA PHE A 9 11.53 3.66 -0.30
C PHE A 9 10.45 2.60 -0.26
N ASP A 10 9.17 3.01 -0.34
CA ASP A 10 8.02 2.13 -0.25
C ASP A 10 7.87 1.25 -1.49
N GLY A 11 7.68 -0.06 -1.29
CA GLY A 11 7.60 -1.03 -2.37
C GLY A 11 8.91 -1.29 -3.14
N VAL A 12 9.99 -0.56 -2.81
CA VAL A 12 11.30 -0.69 -3.48
C VAL A 12 12.40 -1.10 -2.50
N ILE A 13 12.62 -0.33 -1.43
CA ILE A 13 13.58 -0.68 -0.37
C ILE A 13 12.89 -1.50 0.73
N THR A 14 11.60 -1.23 0.99
CA THR A 14 10.82 -1.92 2.02
C THR A 14 9.48 -2.42 1.48
N ASP A 15 9.03 -3.57 1.98
CA ASP A 15 7.67 -4.07 1.74
C ASP A 15 6.71 -3.49 2.78
N SER A 16 6.30 -2.24 2.58
CA SER A 16 5.38 -1.51 3.46
C SER A 16 3.90 -1.79 3.16
N GLU A 17 3.58 -2.39 2.02
CA GLU A 17 2.19 -2.64 1.58
C GLU A 17 1.37 -3.51 2.55
N PRO A 18 1.90 -4.58 3.15
CA PRO A 18 1.16 -5.35 4.16
C PRO A 18 0.79 -4.53 5.40
N VAL A 19 1.57 -3.50 5.74
CA VAL A 19 1.28 -2.60 6.85
C VAL A 19 0.18 -1.60 6.44
N HIS A 20 0.26 -1.06 5.23
CA HIS A 20 -0.79 -0.19 4.67
C HIS A 20 -2.14 -0.91 4.62
N LEU A 21 -2.19 -2.14 4.09
CA LEU A 21 -3.40 -2.96 4.05
C LEU A 21 -4.01 -3.15 5.45
N LYS A 22 -3.20 -3.50 6.46
CA LYS A 22 -3.69 -3.69 7.84
C LYS A 22 -4.32 -2.43 8.41
N MET A 23 -3.74 -1.27 8.09
CA MET A 23 -4.28 0.01 8.55
C MET A 23 -5.58 0.37 7.82
N PHE A 24 -5.66 0.15 6.51
CA PHE A 24 -6.91 0.30 5.75
C PHE A 24 -8.02 -0.58 6.34
N GLN A 25 -7.74 -1.87 6.57
CA GLN A 25 -8.68 -2.79 7.17
C GLN A 25 -9.13 -2.35 8.56
N LYS A 26 -8.21 -1.83 9.38
CA LYS A 26 -8.54 -1.33 10.72
C LYS A 26 -9.52 -0.17 10.65
N VAL A 27 -9.23 0.85 9.85
CA VAL A 27 -10.06 2.06 9.74
C VAL A 27 -11.41 1.74 9.10
N LEU A 28 -11.43 1.01 7.99
CA LEU A 28 -12.67 0.65 7.29
C LEU A 28 -13.60 -0.23 8.16
N LYS A 29 -13.02 -1.09 8.98
CA LYS A 29 -13.79 -1.93 9.91
C LYS A 29 -14.56 -1.11 10.94
N GLU A 30 -14.04 0.04 11.38
CA GLU A 30 -14.76 0.96 12.28
C GLU A 30 -16.02 1.54 11.61
N MET A 31 -16.07 1.56 10.29
CA MET A 31 -17.22 1.97 9.47
C MET A 31 -18.12 0.80 9.04
N GLY A 32 -17.83 -0.42 9.49
CA GLY A 32 -18.55 -1.64 9.07
C GLY A 32 -18.19 -2.13 7.66
N ILE A 33 -17.12 -1.60 7.06
CA ILE A 33 -16.66 -1.97 5.72
C ILE A 33 -15.56 -3.02 5.85
N SER A 34 -15.72 -4.12 5.11
CA SER A 34 -14.68 -5.14 4.98
C SER A 34 -13.90 -4.91 3.70
N LEU A 35 -12.56 -4.92 3.79
CA LEU A 35 -11.66 -4.85 2.65
C LEU A 35 -10.76 -6.08 2.65
N ASN A 36 -10.80 -6.88 1.58
CA ASN A 36 -9.87 -7.98 1.44
C ASN A 36 -8.60 -7.58 0.66
N GLU A 37 -7.56 -8.38 0.80
CA GLU A 37 -6.24 -8.14 0.19
C GLU A 37 -6.31 -8.00 -1.33
N LYS A 38 -7.06 -8.88 -2.00
CA LYS A 38 -7.20 -8.83 -3.46
C LYS A 38 -7.84 -7.51 -3.90
N GLU A 39 -8.89 -7.07 -3.22
CA GLU A 39 -9.55 -5.80 -3.51
C GLU A 39 -8.60 -4.61 -3.28
N TYR A 40 -7.80 -4.64 -2.22
CA TYR A 40 -6.77 -3.63 -1.96
C TYR A 40 -5.79 -3.53 -3.12
N TYR A 41 -5.15 -4.63 -3.50
CA TYR A 41 -4.14 -4.63 -4.56
C TYR A 41 -4.70 -4.33 -5.95
N GLU A 42 -5.93 -4.72 -6.26
CA GLU A 42 -6.51 -4.50 -7.59
C GLU A 42 -7.11 -3.11 -7.79
N LYS A 43 -7.58 -2.45 -6.72
CA LYS A 43 -8.41 -1.23 -6.84
C LYS A 43 -7.90 -0.02 -6.06
N TYR A 44 -7.16 -0.23 -4.98
CA TYR A 44 -6.83 0.83 -4.03
C TYR A 44 -5.32 1.07 -3.89
N LEU A 45 -4.48 0.13 -4.32
CA LEU A 45 -3.03 0.30 -4.32
C LEU A 45 -2.63 1.47 -5.24
N GLY A 46 -1.89 2.43 -4.68
CA GLY A 46 -1.39 3.59 -5.42
C GLY A 46 -2.49 4.56 -5.90
N MET A 47 -3.71 4.47 -5.34
CA MET A 47 -4.76 5.44 -5.59
C MET A 47 -4.36 6.79 -5.01
N ASP A 48 -4.40 7.84 -5.83
CA ASP A 48 -4.16 9.21 -5.43
C ASP A 48 -5.41 9.84 -4.80
N ASP A 49 -5.19 10.94 -4.06
CA ASP A 49 -6.24 11.70 -3.36
C ASP A 49 -7.11 12.53 -4.32
#